data_AF-A0A1I1QZ48-F1
#
_entry.id   AF-A0A1I1QZ48-F1
#
_cell.length_a   1.000
_cell.length_b   1.000
_cell.length_c   1.000
_cell.angle_alpha   90.00
_cell.angle_beta   90.00
_cell.angle_gamma   90.00
#
_symmetry.space_group_name_H-M   'P 1'
#
loop_
_entity.id
_entity.type
_entity.pdbx_description
1 polymer ?
#
loop_
_entity_poly.entity_id
_entity_poly.type
_entity_poly.pdbx_seq_one_letter_code
_entity_poly.pdbx_strand_id
1 'polypeptide(L)' 'MKPDFLQSIQKAVGNIEHIHIEESGSDSLLIHHDDIQKLEQVAETLENQKFHSTIRNNGNTSFIEVINR' A
#
# COMPACT_ATOMS: atom_id res chain seq x y z
N MET A 1 8.13 -2.98 12.35
CA MET A 1 7.48 -3.97 11.46
C MET A 1 8.46 -5.09 11.08
N LYS A 2 8.01 -6.28 10.63
CA LYS A 2 8.94 -7.31 10.10
C LYS A 2 9.62 -6.78 8.82
N PRO A 3 10.96 -6.75 8.70
CA PRO A 3 11.65 -6.23 7.51
C PRO A 3 11.19 -6.88 6.20
N ASP A 4 10.84 -8.17 6.26
CA ASP A 4 10.37 -8.95 5.11
C ASP A 4 9.03 -8.47 4.56
N PHE A 5 8.15 -7.92 5.42
CA PHE A 5 6.83 -7.45 4.99
C PHE A 5 6.96 -6.16 4.17
N LEU A 6 7.73 -5.17 4.64
CA LEU A 6 8.01 -3.95 3.88
C LEU A 6 8.67 -4.26 2.53
N GLN A 7 9.65 -5.15 2.53
CA GLN A 7 10.33 -5.55 1.30
C GLN A 7 9.38 -6.26 0.32
N SER A 8 8.44 -7.05 0.83
CA SER A 8 7.43 -7.73 0.00
C SER A 8 6.48 -6.73 -0.65
N ILE A 9 6.01 -5.72 0.10
CA ILE A 9 5.19 -4.64 -0.46
C ILE A 9 5.98 -3.84 -1.50
N GLN A 10 7.21 -3.42 -1.18
CA GLN A 10 8.07 -2.68 -2.13
C GLN A 10 8.30 -3.45 -3.43
N LYS A 11 8.49 -4.78 -3.37
CA LYS A 11 8.60 -5.61 -4.57
C LYS A 11 7.30 -5.70 -5.34
N ALA A 12 6.16 -5.76 -4.65
CA ALA A 12 4.86 -5.89 -5.29
C ALA A 12 4.50 -4.63 -6.08
N VAL A 13 4.72 -3.45 -5.49
CA VAL A 13 4.23 -2.18 -6.02
C VAL A 13 5.33 -1.28 -6.61
N GLY A 14 6.60 -1.68 -6.52
CA GLY A 14 7.76 -0.88 -6.94
C GLY A 14 7.85 -0.55 -8.43
N ASN A 15 7.03 -1.18 -9.27
CA ASN A 15 6.89 -0.83 -10.69
C ASN A 15 5.94 0.36 -10.92
N ILE A 16 5.24 0.81 -9.89
CA ILE A 16 4.33 1.96 -9.94
C ILE A 16 5.14 3.17 -9.51
N GLU A 17 5.30 4.13 -10.42
CA GLU A 17 6.07 5.34 -10.16
C GLU A 17 5.45 6.18 -9.03
N HIS A 18 6.32 6.85 -8.28
CA HIS A 18 5.96 7.85 -7.26
C HIS A 18 5.05 7.36 -6.12
N ILE A 19 5.11 6.08 -5.77
CA ILE A 19 4.47 5.58 -4.55
C ILE A 19 5.25 6.01 -3.29
N HIS A 20 4.52 6.45 -2.27
CA HIS A 20 5.07 6.67 -0.93
C HIS A 20 4.54 5.59 0.02
N ILE A 21 5.44 4.92 0.74
CA ILE A 21 5.08 3.89 1.72
C ILE A 21 5.54 4.36 3.09
N GLU A 22 4.62 4.39 4.04
CA GLU A 22 4.89 4.70 5.45
C GLU A 22 4.48 3.55 6.36
N GLU A 23 5.22 3.35 7.46
CA GLU A 23 4.82 2.40 8.50
C GLU A 23 3.72 3.02 9.38
N SER A 24 2.67 2.24 9.62
CA SER A 24 1.58 2.61 10.54
C SER A 24 1.42 1.54 11.61
N GLY A 25 1.74 1.92 12.85
CA GLY A 25 1.72 0.98 13.98
C GLY A 25 2.71 -0.19 13.80
N SER A 26 2.42 -1.31 14.48
CA SER A 26 3.29 -2.50 14.46
C SER A 26 3.10 -3.37 13.23
N ASP A 27 1.90 -3.36 12.64
CA ASP A 27 1.41 -4.40 11.73
C ASP A 27 0.73 -3.85 10.47
N SER A 28 0.85 -2.55 10.15
CA SER A 28 0.36 -2.04 8.86
C SER A 28 1.32 -1.09 8.15
N LEU A 29 1.14 -1.01 6.83
CA LEU A 29 1.75 -0.04 5.95
C LEU A 29 0.67 0.81 5.32
N LEU A 30 0.95 2.10 5.14
CA LEU A 30 0.11 2.99 4.35
C LEU A 30 0.82 3.32 3.05
N ILE A 31 0.12 3.17 1.93
CA ILE A 31 0.62 3.50 0.61
C ILE A 31 -0.17 4.70 0.09
N HIS A 32 0.55 5.76 -0.21
CA HIS A 32 0.02 7.02 -0.70
C HIS A 32 0.46 7.25 -2.13
N HIS A 33 -0.42 7.89 -2.90
CA HIS A 33 -0.11 8.39 -4.23
C HIS A 33 -1.05 9.56 -4.56
N ASP A 34 -0.55 10.58 -5.27
CA ASP A 34 -1.31 11.79 -5.58
C ASP A 34 -2.42 11.54 -6.64
N ASP A 35 -2.17 10.59 -7.54
CA ASP A 35 -3.15 10.09 -8.51
C ASP A 35 -3.95 8.90 -7.97
N ILE A 36 -5.28 9.04 -7.95
CA ILE A 36 -6.22 8.00 -7.52
C ILE A 36 -6.17 6.75 -8.42
N GLN A 37 -5.93 6.92 -9.72
CA GLN A 37 -5.84 5.79 -10.66
C GLN A 37 -4.63 4.90 -10.34
N LYS A 38 -3.55 5.51 -9.83
CA LYS A 38 -2.36 4.78 -9.37
C LYS A 38 -2.64 4.05 -8.06
N LEU A 39 -3.41 4.64 -7.13
CA LEU A 39 -3.88 3.91 -5.96
C LEU A 39 -4.73 2.70 -6.37
N GLU A 40 -5.64 2.83 -7.33
CA GLU A 40 -6.42 1.70 -7.81
C GLU A 40 -5.53 0.58 -8.41
N GLN A 41 -4.52 0.94 -9.20
CA GLN A 41 -3.51 -0.01 -9.73
C GLN A 41 -2.72 -0.71 -8.61
N VAL A 42 -2.33 0.04 -7.57
CA VAL A 42 -1.67 -0.52 -6.37
C VAL A 42 -2.60 -1.53 -5.70
N ALA A 43 -3.87 -1.18 -5.48
CA ALA A 43 -4.84 -2.05 -4.81
C ALA A 43 -5.05 -3.36 -5.58
N GLU A 44 -5.23 -3.28 -6.90
CA GLU A 44 -5.36 -4.46 -7.76
C GLU A 44 -4.10 -5.35 -7.72
N THR A 45 -2.91 -4.73 -7.75
CA THR A 45 -1.64 -5.45 -7.67
C THR A 45 -1.50 -6.20 -6.34
N LEU A 46 -1.88 -5.55 -5.23
CA LEU A 46 -1.84 -6.14 -3.90
C LEU A 46 -2.83 -7.29 -3.74
N GLU A 47 -4.06 -7.14 -4.25
CA GLU A 47 -5.08 -8.19 -4.23
C GLU A 47 -4.65 -9.41 -5.05
N ASN A 48 -4.06 -9.19 -6.23
CA ASN A 48 -3.52 -10.25 -7.08
C ASN A 48 -2.40 -11.04 -6.38
N GLN A 49 -1.59 -10.36 -5.57
CA GLN A 49 -0.53 -10.97 -4.77
C GLN A 49 -0.99 -11.45 -3.38
N LYS A 50 -2.31 -11.43 -3.11
CA LYS A 50 -2.93 -11.91 -1.87
C LYS A 50 -2.51 -11.13 -0.61
N PHE A 51 -2.13 -9.87 -0.75
CA PHE A 51 -1.96 -8.99 0.39
C PHE A 51 -3.31 -8.54 0.95
N HIS A 52 -3.39 -8.36 2.27
CA HIS A 52 -4.57 -7.82 2.93
C HIS A 52 -4.54 -6.29 2.88
N SER A 53 -5.04 -5.72 1.79
CA SER A 53 -5.10 -4.27 1.56
C SER A 53 -6.52 -3.71 1.54
N THR A 54 -6.69 -2.44 1.91
CA THR A 54 -7.97 -1.72 1.83
C THR A 54 -7.72 -0.25 1.51
N ILE A 55 -8.44 0.28 0.51
CA ILE A 55 -8.43 1.72 0.22
C ILE A 55 -9.21 2.44 1.32
N ARG A 56 -8.60 3.48 1.88
CA ARG A 56 -9.19 4.37 2.88
C ARG A 56 -9.14 5.82 2.41
N ASN A 57 -10.13 6.58 2.85
CA ASN A 57 -10.23 8.01 2.59
C ASN A 57 -10.18 8.75 3.94
N ASN A 58 -9.31 9.73 4.05
CA ASN A 58 -9.23 10.64 5.19
C ASN A 58 -9.33 12.09 4.70
N GLY A 59 -10.53 12.65 4.79
CA GLY A 59 -10.83 13.96 4.20
C GLY A 59 -10.66 13.92 2.68
N ASN A 60 -9.73 14.71 2.16
CA ASN A 60 -9.44 14.79 0.72
C ASN A 60 -8.32 13.86 0.25
N THR A 61 -7.72 13.08 1.17
CA THR A 61 -6.61 12.18 0.84
C THR A 61 -7.10 10.75 0.81
N SER A 62 -6.71 10.03 -0.24
CA SER A 62 -6.93 8.58 -0.36
C SER A 62 -5.59 7.87 -0.17
N PHE A 63 -5.61 6.71 0.48
CA PHE A 63 -4.43 5.87 0.67
C PHE A 63 -4.85 4.41 0.80
N ILE A 64 -3.90 3.49 0.67
CA ILE A 64 -4.13 2.06 0.91
C ILE A 64 -3.50 1.68 2.23
N GLU A 65 -4.28 1.10 3.12
CA GLU A 65 -3.75 0.41 4.30
C GLU A 65 -3.52 -1.06 3.95
N VAL A 66 -2.31 -1.57 4.19
CA VAL A 66 -1.96 -2.99 4.04
C VAL A 66 -1.61 -3.56 5.40
N ILE A 67 -2.29 -4.63 5.81
CA ILE A 67 -2.15 -5.25 7.13
C ILE A 67 -1.28 -6.51 7.00
N ASN A 68 -0.27 -6.62 7.86
CA ASN A 68 0.54 -7.80 8.04
C ASN A 68 -0.25 -8.83 8.87
N ARG A 69 -0.91 -9.79 8.22
CA ARG A 69 -1.61 -10.90 8.87
C ARG A 69 -0.90 -12.23 8.67
#